data_AF-A0A7Z2PW63-F1
#
_entry.id   AF-A0A7Z2PW63-F1
#
_cell.length_a   1.000
_cell.length_b   1.000
_cell.length_c   1.000
_cell.angle_alpha   90.00
_cell.angle_beta   90.00
_cell.angle_gamma   90.00
#
_symmetry.space_group_name_H-M   'P 1'
#
loop_
_entity.id
_entity.type
_entity.pdbx_description
1 polymer ?
#
loop_
_entity_poly.entity_id
_entity_poly.type
_entity_poly.pdbx_seq_one_letter_code
_entity_poly.pdbx_strand_id
1 'polypeptide(L)'
;MKLEKEDQEALSPYHRLSHAIGWFVGTVYFVVFECAMVLGWIAFNVGLAPTHWTFDPYPFPLLAVVLGLEAVLLTSFVLIRQNAIDRASERRNHLDLQINLLAEEEATKVLKMLGEIAVHLKLPVHDPDNKDLSQHTQVESIARDLRAREKKEGE
;
A
#
# COMPACT_ATOMS: atom_id res chain seq x y z
N MET A 1 11.72 -2.45 -20.24
CA MET A 1 12.21 -3.79 -20.60
C MET A 1 13.70 -4.04 -20.39
N LYS A 2 14.66 -3.17 -20.77
CA LYS A 2 16.08 -3.37 -20.37
C LYS A 2 16.39 -2.90 -18.94
N LEU A 3 15.77 -1.81 -18.49
CA LEU A 3 15.89 -1.29 -17.12
C LEU A 3 15.30 -2.24 -16.05
N GLU A 4 14.30 -3.06 -16.40
CA GLU A 4 13.72 -4.04 -15.47
C GLU A 4 14.63 -5.25 -15.23
N LYS A 5 15.60 -5.51 -16.11
CA LYS A 5 16.51 -6.66 -15.96
C LYS A 5 17.75 -6.34 -15.13
N GLU A 6 18.24 -5.10 -15.17
CA GLU A 6 19.40 -4.68 -14.36
C GLU A 6 19.03 -4.54 -12.88
N ASP A 7 17.78 -4.16 -12.56
CA ASP A 7 17.29 -4.09 -11.17
C ASP A 7 17.03 -5.49 -10.58
N GLN A 8 16.82 -6.52 -11.42
CA GLN A 8 16.62 -7.89 -10.96
C GLN A 8 17.92 -8.60 -10.58
N GLU A 9 19.06 -8.22 -11.18
CA GLU A 9 20.33 -8.91 -10.94
C GLU A 9 21.06 -8.43 -9.67
N ALA A 10 20.87 -7.19 -9.24
CA ALA A 10 21.50 -6.66 -8.02
C ALA A 10 20.79 -7.06 -6.70
N LEU A 11 19.53 -7.53 -6.78
CA LEU A 11 18.65 -7.77 -5.62
C LEU A 11 18.35 -9.27 -5.35
N SER A 12 18.87 -10.19 -6.17
CA SER A 12 18.50 -11.61 -6.23
C SER A 12 18.50 -12.40 -4.87
N PRO A 13 19.46 -12.23 -3.94
CA PRO A 13 19.37 -12.91 -2.64
C PRO A 13 18.43 -12.21 -1.65
N TYR A 14 18.33 -10.88 -1.73
CA TYR A 14 17.48 -10.08 -0.84
C TYR A 14 16.00 -10.13 -1.21
N HIS A 15 15.67 -10.30 -2.49
CA HIS A 15 14.30 -10.32 -2.98
C HIS A 15 13.54 -11.59 -2.57
N ARG A 16 14.24 -12.73 -2.47
CA ARG A 16 13.63 -13.99 -2.01
C ARG A 16 13.45 -14.01 -0.49
N LEU A 17 14.39 -13.41 0.23
CA LEU A 17 14.30 -13.27 1.68
C LEU A 17 13.25 -12.23 2.08
N SER A 18 13.13 -11.12 1.35
CA SER A 18 12.09 -10.10 1.58
C SER A 18 10.68 -10.60 1.27
N HIS A 19 10.49 -11.47 0.26
CA HIS A 19 9.21 -12.12 0.01
C HIS A 19 8.81 -13.08 1.14
N ALA A 20 9.76 -13.83 1.69
CA ALA A 20 9.51 -14.75 2.80
C ALA A 20 9.27 -14.01 4.13
N ILE A 21 10.09 -12.99 4.43
CA ILE A 21 9.97 -12.17 5.65
C ILE A 21 8.73 -11.27 5.60
N GLY A 22 8.40 -10.72 4.43
CA GLY A 22 7.23 -9.85 4.22
C GLY A 22 5.90 -10.58 4.42
N TRP A 23 5.85 -11.89 4.23
CA TRP A 23 4.71 -12.74 4.60
C TRP A 23 4.77 -13.16 6.09
N PHE A 24 5.96 -13.38 6.63
CA PHE A 24 6.15 -13.84 8.01
C PHE A 24 5.70 -12.81 9.07
N VAL A 25 6.07 -11.53 8.91
CA VAL A 25 5.75 -10.48 9.89
C VAL A 25 4.29 -10.00 9.82
N GLY A 26 3.55 -10.39 8.76
CA GLY A 26 2.13 -10.05 8.61
C GLY A 26 1.16 -11.16 8.98
N THR A 27 1.64 -12.33 9.41
CA THR A 27 0.79 -13.51 9.55
C THR A 27 0.59 -13.90 11.02
N VAL A 28 -0.64 -14.30 11.36
CA VAL A 28 -1.09 -14.76 12.69
C VAL A 28 -0.15 -15.83 13.30
N TYR A 29 0.58 -16.58 12.48
CA TYR A 29 1.58 -17.58 12.91
C TYR A 29 2.70 -16.99 13.78
N PHE A 30 3.15 -15.76 13.54
CA PHE A 30 4.19 -15.13 14.36
C PHE A 30 3.70 -14.92 15.81
N VAL A 31 2.48 -14.38 15.95
CA VAL A 31 1.84 -14.15 17.25
C VAL A 31 1.62 -15.48 17.99
N VAL A 32 1.18 -16.52 17.28
CA VAL A 32 0.99 -17.86 17.88
C VAL A 32 2.32 -18.45 18.36
N PHE A 33 3.40 -18.30 17.59
CA PHE A 33 4.73 -18.73 18.00
C PHE A 33 5.21 -18.00 19.24
N GLU A 34 5.03 -16.69 19.31
CA GLU A 34 5.43 -15.87 20.47
C GLU A 34 4.64 -16.24 21.72
N CYS A 35 3.33 -16.42 21.61
CA CYS A 35 2.52 -16.94 22.71
C CYS A 35 3.00 -18.34 23.17
N ALA A 36 3.32 -19.23 22.24
CA ALA A 36 3.84 -20.56 22.57
C ALA A 36 5.21 -20.50 23.25
N MET A 37 6.09 -19.61 22.81
CA MET A 37 7.40 -19.37 23.42
C MET A 37 7.27 -18.83 24.85
N VAL A 38 6.40 -17.84 25.08
CA VAL A 38 6.11 -17.28 26.40
C VAL A 38 5.53 -18.34 27.34
N LEU A 39 4.53 -19.10 26.87
CA LEU A 39 3.93 -20.18 27.67
C LEU A 39 4.95 -21.29 27.99
N GLY A 40 5.80 -21.63 27.03
CA GLY A 40 6.90 -22.57 27.22
C GLY A 40 7.91 -22.09 28.26
N TRP A 41 8.26 -20.81 28.24
CA TRP A 41 9.17 -20.19 29.21
C TRP A 41 8.61 -20.21 30.62
N ILE A 42 7.32 -19.87 30.78
CA ILE A 42 6.61 -19.91 32.06
C ILE A 42 6.55 -21.36 32.56
N ALA A 43 6.17 -22.31 31.72
CA ALA A 43 6.10 -23.73 32.08
C ALA A 43 7.48 -24.28 32.50
N PHE A 44 8.55 -23.87 31.83
CA PHE A 44 9.92 -24.25 32.18
C PHE A 44 10.35 -23.68 33.53
N ASN A 45 10.13 -22.38 33.77
CA ASN A 45 10.53 -21.73 35.02
C ASN A 45 9.67 -22.13 36.24
N VAL A 46 8.38 -22.45 36.04
CA VAL A 46 7.46 -22.85 37.12
C VAL A 46 7.45 -24.36 37.36
N GLY A 47 7.60 -25.17 36.31
CA GLY A 47 7.40 -26.62 36.36
C GLY A 47 8.66 -27.48 36.45
N LEU A 48 9.81 -27.01 35.97
CA LEU A 48 11.05 -27.81 35.88
C LEU A 48 12.23 -27.26 36.69
N ALA A 49 12.19 -26.02 37.16
CA ALA A 49 13.29 -25.44 37.92
C ALA A 49 13.29 -25.95 39.38
N PRO A 50 14.36 -26.62 39.86
CA PRO A 50 14.47 -27.00 41.25
C PRO A 50 14.52 -25.74 42.13
N THR A 51 13.82 -25.79 43.27
CA THR A 51 13.49 -24.68 44.20
C THR A 51 14.64 -23.76 44.64
N HIS A 52 15.89 -24.08 44.32
CA HIS A 52 17.09 -23.32 44.67
C HIS A 52 17.68 -22.49 43.50
N TRP A 53 17.19 -22.64 42.26
CA TRP A 53 17.74 -21.95 41.09
C TRP A 53 16.63 -21.54 40.11
N THR A 54 15.75 -20.62 40.51
CA THR A 54 14.85 -19.93 39.59
C THR A 54 15.66 -18.97 38.72
N PHE A 55 15.89 -19.34 37.46
CA PHE A 55 16.61 -18.53 36.47
C PHE A 55 15.93 -17.17 36.22
N ASP A 56 14.59 -17.15 36.21
CA ASP A 56 13.78 -15.95 36.06
C ASP A 56 12.62 -15.95 37.09
N PRO A 57 12.83 -15.38 38.30
CA PRO A 57 11.79 -15.33 39.33
C PRO A 57 10.59 -14.52 38.86
N TYR A 58 9.38 -14.95 39.23
CA TYR A 58 8.17 -14.16 39.02
C TYR A 58 8.38 -12.75 39.62
N PRO A 59 8.30 -11.66 38.84
CA PRO A 59 7.47 -11.45 37.64
C PRO A 59 8.15 -11.59 36.25
N PHE A 60 9.18 -12.43 36.11
CA PHE A 60 9.93 -12.69 34.87
C PHE A 60 10.62 -11.46 34.22
N PRO A 61 11.54 -10.77 34.93
CA PRO A 61 12.23 -9.60 34.39
C PRO A 61 12.98 -9.85 33.07
N LEU A 62 13.58 -11.02 32.88
CA LEU A 62 14.36 -11.31 31.67
C LEU A 62 13.45 -11.45 30.45
N LEU A 63 12.35 -12.20 30.58
CA LEU A 63 11.34 -12.32 29.53
C LEU A 63 10.75 -10.96 29.17
N ALA A 64 10.47 -10.11 30.17
CA ALA A 64 9.94 -8.77 29.92
C ALA A 64 10.90 -7.88 29.10
N VAL A 65 12.21 -7.93 29.38
CA VAL A 65 13.21 -7.17 28.62
C VAL A 65 13.32 -7.70 27.18
N VAL A 66 13.33 -9.02 26.99
CA VAL A 66 13.39 -9.62 25.65
C VAL A 66 12.17 -9.26 24.82
N LEU A 67 10.95 -9.46 25.36
CA LEU A 67 9.72 -9.08 24.67
C LEU A 67 9.64 -7.57 24.41
N GLY A 68 10.12 -6.74 25.34
CA GLY A 68 10.18 -5.29 25.15
C GLY A 68 11.08 -4.89 23.97
N LEU A 69 12.25 -5.52 23.84
CA LEU A 69 13.14 -5.31 22.69
C LEU A 69 12.50 -5.81 21.39
N GLU A 70 11.89 -7.00 21.40
CA GLU A 70 11.18 -7.54 20.24
C GLU A 70 10.05 -6.62 19.79
N ALA A 71 9.25 -6.08 20.71
CA ALA A 71 8.18 -5.13 20.40
C ALA A 71 8.69 -3.86 19.69
N VAL A 72 9.82 -3.29 20.11
CA VAL A 72 10.43 -2.12 19.46
C VAL A 72 10.90 -2.47 18.04
N LEU A 73 11.52 -3.64 17.86
CA LEU A 73 11.97 -4.12 16.56
C LEU A 73 10.79 -4.38 15.61
N LEU A 74 9.73 -5.02 16.11
CA LEU A 74 8.50 -5.26 15.37
C LEU A 74 7.82 -3.96 14.96
N THR A 75 7.69 -3.01 15.88
CA THR A 75 7.15 -1.68 15.58
C THR A 75 7.95 -0.99 14.48
N SER A 76 9.28 -1.03 14.58
CA SER A 76 10.16 -0.45 13.55
C SER A 76 9.99 -1.15 12.19
N PHE A 77 9.90 -2.47 12.17
CA PHE A 77 9.66 -3.24 10.94
C PHE A 77 8.29 -2.92 10.33
N VAL A 78 7.26 -2.81 11.18
CA VAL A 78 5.90 -2.42 10.76
C VAL A 78 5.92 -1.03 10.13
N LEU A 79 6.61 -0.05 10.73
CA LEU A 79 6.75 1.30 10.16
C LEU A 79 7.46 1.29 8.81
N ILE A 80 8.54 0.50 8.67
CA ILE A 80 9.24 0.35 7.39
C ILE A 80 8.31 -0.25 6.33
N ARG A 81 7.53 -1.28 6.71
CA ARG A 81 6.56 -1.93 5.82
C ARG A 81 5.42 -0.98 5.44
N GLN A 82 4.91 -0.20 6.38
CA GLN A 82 3.89 0.83 6.15
C GLN A 82 4.41 1.87 5.16
N ASN A 83 5.59 2.46 5.40
CA ASN A 83 6.21 3.42 4.48
C ASN A 83 6.41 2.84 3.06
N ALA A 84 6.78 1.56 2.93
CA ALA A 84 6.90 0.91 1.63
C ALA A 84 5.53 0.73 0.93
N ILE A 85 4.50 0.33 1.66
CA ILE A 85 3.12 0.20 1.16
C ILE A 85 2.57 1.56 0.75
N ASP A 86 2.78 2.60 1.56
CA ASP A 86 2.29 3.95 1.32
C ASP A 86 2.88 4.52 0.02
N ARG A 87 4.19 4.39 -0.19
CA ARG A 87 4.86 4.77 -1.45
C ARG A 87 4.33 4.02 -2.67
N ALA A 88 4.02 2.73 -2.50
CA ALA A 88 3.42 1.93 -3.57
C ALA A 88 1.97 2.38 -3.85
N SER A 89 1.21 2.72 -2.80
CA SER A 89 -0.15 3.22 -2.90
C SER A 89 -0.22 4.59 -3.59
N GLU A 90 0.69 5.50 -3.27
CA GLU A 90 0.78 6.82 -3.88
C GLU A 90 1.04 6.73 -5.39
N ARG A 91 1.96 5.84 -5.80
CA ARG A 91 2.24 5.57 -7.21
C ARG A 91 1.02 5.00 -7.94
N ARG A 92 0.29 4.08 -7.31
CA ARG A 92 -0.95 3.50 -7.86
C ARG A 92 -2.02 4.58 -8.02
N ASN A 93 -2.23 5.42 -7.02
CA ASN A 93 -3.20 6.51 -7.09
C ASN A 93 -2.91 7.47 -8.25
N HIS A 94 -1.63 7.82 -8.48
CA HIS A 94 -1.26 8.69 -9.59
C HIS A 94 -1.49 8.06 -10.97
N LEU A 95 -1.28 6.74 -11.10
CA LEU A 95 -1.59 5.99 -12.32
C LEU A 95 -3.10 5.89 -12.54
N ASP A 96 -3.85 5.57 -11.50
CA ASP A 96 -5.32 5.46 -11.55
C ASP A 96 -5.94 6.80 -11.96
N LEU A 97 -5.43 7.92 -11.43
CA LEU A 97 -5.86 9.26 -11.86
C LEU A 97 -5.61 9.48 -13.35
N GLN A 98 -4.40 9.19 -13.85
CA GLN A 98 -4.08 9.36 -15.27
C GLN A 98 -4.96 8.50 -16.18
N ILE A 99 -5.21 7.25 -15.81
CA ILE A 99 -6.10 6.35 -16.56
C ILE A 99 -7.51 6.92 -16.58
N ASN A 100 -8.00 7.44 -15.47
CA ASN A 100 -9.32 8.05 -15.38
C ASN A 100 -9.45 9.27 -16.30
N LEU A 101 -8.46 10.17 -16.27
CA LEU A 101 -8.43 11.36 -17.14
C LEU A 101 -8.36 10.99 -18.63
N LEU A 102 -7.57 9.98 -18.99
CA LEU A 102 -7.48 9.50 -20.37
C LEU A 102 -8.80 8.88 -20.82
N ALA A 103 -9.42 8.05 -19.98
CA ALA A 103 -10.71 7.45 -20.27
C ALA A 103 -11.81 8.51 -20.46
N GLU A 104 -11.77 9.58 -19.67
CA GLU A 104 -12.68 10.72 -19.79
C GLU A 104 -12.46 11.51 -21.10
N GLU A 105 -11.21 11.72 -21.52
CA GLU A 105 -10.89 12.33 -22.81
C GLU A 105 -11.38 11.46 -23.98
N GLU A 106 -11.13 10.16 -23.93
CA GLU A 106 -11.59 9.20 -24.95
C GLU A 106 -13.12 9.13 -25.00
N ALA A 107 -13.79 9.09 -23.86
CA ALA A 107 -15.25 9.13 -23.79
C ALA A 107 -15.82 10.40 -24.43
N THR A 108 -15.18 11.55 -24.17
CA THR A 108 -15.57 12.83 -24.79
C THR A 108 -15.37 12.82 -26.30
N LYS A 109 -14.27 12.24 -26.79
CA LYS A 109 -14.02 12.09 -28.23
C LYS A 109 -15.08 11.19 -28.88
N VAL A 110 -15.42 10.07 -28.25
CA VAL A 110 -16.47 9.15 -28.71
C VAL A 110 -17.83 9.85 -28.76
N LEU A 111 -18.19 10.60 -27.71
CA LEU A 111 -19.42 11.41 -27.68
C LEU A 111 -19.47 12.43 -28.83
N LYS A 112 -18.37 13.14 -29.08
CA LYS A 112 -18.28 14.09 -30.21
C LYS A 112 -18.46 13.41 -31.56
N MET A 113 -17.77 12.28 -31.79
CA MET A 113 -17.90 11.50 -33.02
C MET A 113 -19.33 10.97 -33.21
N LEU A 114 -19.97 10.47 -32.15
CA LEU A 114 -21.36 10.03 -32.19
C LEU A 114 -22.31 11.20 -32.51
N GLY A 115 -22.07 12.38 -31.95
CA GLY A 115 -22.81 13.60 -32.28
C GLY A 115 -22.70 13.97 -33.76
N GLU A 116 -21.49 13.94 -34.32
CA GLU A 116 -21.26 14.21 -35.76
C GLU A 116 -21.99 13.20 -36.66
N ILE A 117 -21.96 11.91 -36.31
CA ILE A 117 -22.67 10.85 -37.04
C ILE A 117 -24.19 11.06 -36.98
N ALA A 118 -24.73 11.41 -35.82
CA ALA A 118 -26.16 11.62 -35.65
C ALA A 118 -26.68 12.80 -36.49
N VAL A 119 -25.89 13.89 -36.58
CA VAL A 119 -26.15 15.03 -37.47
C VAL A 119 -26.12 14.59 -38.93
N HIS A 120 -25.13 13.79 -39.34
CA HIS A 120 -25.02 13.31 -40.71
C HIS A 120 -26.20 12.42 -41.13
N LEU A 121 -26.67 11.54 -40.24
CA LEU A 121 -27.84 10.68 -40.48
C LEU A 121 -29.20 11.39 -40.31
N LYS A 122 -29.22 12.69 -39.97
CA LYS A 122 -30.43 13.48 -39.71
C LYS A 122 -31.37 12.83 -38.67
N LEU A 123 -30.79 12.18 -37.67
CA LEU A 123 -31.57 11.60 -36.58
C LEU A 123 -32.13 12.73 -35.70
N PRO A 124 -33.39 12.64 -35.24
CA PRO A 124 -33.93 13.58 -34.26
C PRO A 124 -33.24 13.32 -32.91
N VAL A 125 -32.08 13.93 -32.69
CA VAL A 125 -31.41 13.94 -31.40
C VAL A 125 -32.16 14.91 -30.49
N HIS A 126 -33.18 14.41 -29.81
CA HIS A 126 -33.85 15.14 -28.74
C HIS A 126 -33.29 14.64 -27.41
N ASP A 127 -32.32 15.37 -26.88
CA ASP A 127 -31.86 15.16 -25.51
C ASP A 127 -31.58 16.53 -24.87
N PRO A 128 -32.41 16.98 -23.89
CA PRO A 128 -32.21 18.24 -23.18
C PRO A 128 -30.88 18.32 -22.43
N ASP A 129 -30.26 17.19 -22.10
CA ASP A 129 -29.06 17.09 -21.24
C ASP A 129 -27.73 17.00 -22.02
N ASN A 130 -27.77 16.84 -23.35
CA ASN A 130 -26.57 16.65 -24.19
C ASN A 130 -25.71 17.91 -24.36
N LYS A 131 -26.27 19.10 -24.09
CA LYS A 131 -25.50 20.35 -24.15
C LYS A 131 -24.47 20.49 -23.03
N ASP A 132 -24.69 19.85 -21.89
CA ASP A 132 -23.80 19.95 -20.72
C ASP A 132 -22.64 18.96 -20.75
N LEU A 133 -22.85 17.75 -21.30
CA LEU A 133 -21.84 16.68 -21.31
C LEU A 133 -20.59 17.01 -22.13
N SER A 134 -20.69 17.87 -23.15
CA SER A 134 -19.57 18.27 -24.00
C SER A 134 -18.86 19.55 -23.55
N GLN A 135 -19.47 20.31 -22.63
CA GLN A 135 -18.95 21.59 -22.15
C GLN A 135 -18.35 21.54 -20.73
N HIS A 136 -18.78 20.60 -19.88
CA HIS A 136 -18.37 20.59 -18.47
C HIS A 136 -17.01 19.94 -18.16
N THR A 137 -16.36 19.31 -19.12
CA THR A 137 -15.19 18.47 -18.81
C THR A 137 -13.89 19.06 -19.35
N GLN A 138 -13.49 20.22 -18.82
CA GLN A 138 -12.10 20.67 -18.98
C GLN A 138 -11.21 19.93 -17.96
N VAL A 139 -10.88 18.68 -18.27
CA VAL A 139 -9.83 17.92 -17.56
C VAL A 139 -8.55 18.76 -17.42
N GLU A 140 -8.25 19.56 -18.45
CA GLU A 140 -7.14 20.50 -18.51
C GLU A 140 -7.18 21.63 -17.45
N SER A 141 -8.36 22.04 -16.97
CA SER A 141 -8.46 23.08 -15.93
C SER A 141 -8.26 22.49 -14.54
N ILE A 142 -8.85 21.32 -14.26
CA ILE A 142 -8.65 20.59 -12.99
C ILE A 142 -7.18 20.17 -12.82
N ALA A 143 -6.56 19.64 -13.87
CA ALA A 143 -5.15 19.24 -13.85
C ALA A 143 -4.19 20.44 -13.68
N ARG A 144 -4.54 21.62 -14.24
CA ARG A 144 -3.78 22.87 -14.01
C ARG A 144 -3.92 23.37 -12.58
N ASP A 145 -5.12 23.32 -12.02
CA ASP A 145 -5.37 23.78 -10.65
C ASP A 145 -4.69 22.88 -9.61
N LEU A 146 -4.65 21.55 -9.83
CA LEU A 146 -3.90 20.63 -8.96
C LEU A 146 -2.39 20.91 -9.00
N ARG A 147 -1.79 21.04 -10.20
CA ARG A 147 -0.36 21.36 -10.35
C ARG A 147 0.01 22.73 -9.75
N ALA A 148 -0.90 23.71 -9.82
CA ALA A 148 -0.69 25.03 -9.22
C ALA A 148 -0.71 24.99 -7.69
N ARG A 149 -1.44 24.04 -7.09
CA ARG A 149 -1.49 23.84 -5.63
C ARG A 149 -0.24 23.11 -5.11
N GLU A 150 0.21 22.04 -5.79
CA GLU A 150 1.45 21.33 -5.40
C GLU A 150 2.68 22.26 -5.41
N LYS A 151 2.73 23.21 -6.36
CA LYS A 151 3.85 24.17 -6.44
C LYS A 151 3.87 25.19 -5.30
N LYS A 152 2.73 25.44 -4.63
CA LYS A 152 2.61 26.36 -3.49
C LYS A 152 2.86 25.69 -2.14
N GLU A 153 2.70 24.37 -2.04
CA GLU A 153 2.97 23.62 -0.80
C GLU A 153 4.44 23.17 -0.70
N GLY A 154 5.20 23.23 -1.80
CA GLY A 154 6.63 22.94 -1.84
C GLY A 154 7.57 24.14 -1.72
N GLU A 155 7.05 25.35 -1.52
CA GLU A 155 7.79 26.62 -1.28
C GLU A 155 7.63 27.06 0.18
#